data_AF-A0A838GHB3-F1
#
_entry.id   AF-A0A838GHB3-F1
#
_cell.length_a   1.000
_cell.length_b   1.000
_cell.length_c   1.000
_cell.angle_alpha   90.00
_cell.angle_beta   90.00
_cell.angle_gamma   90.00
#
_symmetry.space_group_name_H-M   'P 1'
#
loop_
_entity.id
_entity.type
_entity.pdbx_description
1 polymer ?
#
loop_
_entity_poly.entity_id
_entity_poly.type
_entity_poly.pdbx_seq_one_letter_code
_entity_poly.pdbx_strand_id
1 'polypeptide(L)'
;MVTEDRGVEFTSGAQHDTDVISVRKRDGRTVSFDRGRIAHAIEMAYRAEIGVPYPDPIASQVAGRIDAVTRAVVQSLPSSTADGDPATVEEIQDEVERQLMA
;
A
#
# COMPACT_ATOMS: atom_id res chain seq x y z
N MET A 1 27.53 38.44 -7.70
CA MET A 1 27.18 37.93 -9.03
C MET A 1 26.88 36.45 -8.84
N VAL A 2 25.60 36.11 -8.93
CA VAL A 2 24.95 34.82 -9.31
C VAL A 2 25.58 33.52 -8.79
N THR A 3 24.99 32.87 -7.78
CA THR A 3 23.88 31.89 -7.85
C THR A 3 24.19 30.69 -8.73
N GLU A 4 24.52 29.56 -8.12
CA GLU A 4 24.14 28.24 -8.64
C GLU A 4 23.70 27.36 -7.46
N ASP A 5 22.41 27.49 -7.18
CA ASP A 5 21.57 26.52 -6.50
C ASP A 5 21.73 25.18 -7.23
N ARG A 6 22.52 24.26 -6.67
CA ARG A 6 22.53 22.87 -7.12
C ARG A 6 21.39 22.17 -6.43
N GLY A 7 20.25 22.17 -7.12
CA GLY A 7 19.04 21.46 -6.75
C GLY A 7 19.39 20.05 -6.29
N VAL A 8 18.95 19.73 -5.08
CA VAL A 8 18.93 18.36 -4.59
C VAL A 8 17.99 17.60 -5.51
N GLU A 9 18.56 16.78 -6.39
CA GLU A 9 17.82 15.81 -7.18
C GLU A 9 17.04 14.93 -6.21
N PHE A 10 15.71 15.09 -6.21
CA PHE A 10 14.81 14.13 -5.62
C PHE A 10 15.00 12.84 -6.42
N THR A 11 15.93 12.00 -5.99
CA THR A 11 15.94 10.60 -6.38
C THR A 11 14.63 10.04 -5.84
N SER A 12 13.62 9.98 -6.71
CA SER A 12 12.47 9.11 -6.54
C SER A 12 13.02 7.72 -6.30
N GLY A 13 13.16 7.37 -5.02
CA GLY A 13 13.19 5.98 -4.60
C GLY A 13 11.81 5.44 -4.87
N ALA A 14 11.54 5.14 -6.15
CA ALA A 14 10.50 4.20 -6.52
C ALA A 14 10.90 2.90 -5.82
N GLN A 15 10.34 2.73 -4.64
CA GLN A 15 10.42 1.51 -3.88
C GLN A 15 9.99 0.42 -4.87
N HIS A 16 10.86 -0.53 -5.14
CA HIS A 16 10.46 -1.78 -5.78
C HIS A 16 9.59 -2.51 -4.74
N ASP A 17 8.35 -2.03 -4.63
CA ASP A 17 7.23 -2.71 -4.03
C ASP A 17 7.20 -4.07 -4.72
N THR A 18 7.25 -5.13 -3.92
CA THR A 18 7.34 -6.55 -4.28
C THR A 18 6.70 -6.85 -5.63
N ASP A 19 7.30 -7.79 -6.39
CA ASP A 19 6.95 -8.32 -7.72
C ASP A 19 5.50 -8.86 -7.85
N VAL A 20 4.51 -8.22 -7.24
CA VAL A 20 3.09 -8.51 -7.35
C VAL A 20 2.57 -7.72 -8.53
N ILE A 21 2.51 -8.39 -9.68
CA ILE A 21 2.09 -7.75 -10.93
C ILE A 21 0.56 -7.69 -11.03
N SER A 22 -0.14 -8.66 -10.41
CA SER A 22 -1.58 -8.78 -10.54
C SER A 22 -2.26 -9.46 -9.34
N VAL A 23 -3.56 -9.23 -9.21
CA VAL A 23 -4.43 -9.73 -8.13
C VAL A 23 -5.65 -10.43 -8.72
N ARG A 24 -5.98 -11.63 -8.22
CA ARG A 24 -7.20 -12.36 -8.57
C ARG A 24 -8.36 -11.96 -7.65
N LYS A 25 -9.45 -11.45 -8.24
CA LYS A 25 -10.69 -11.12 -7.55
C LYS A 25 -11.56 -12.35 -7.30
N ARG A 26 -12.53 -12.22 -6.38
CA ARG A 26 -13.57 -13.23 -6.07
C ARG A 26 -14.33 -13.76 -7.28
N ASP A 27 -14.56 -12.89 -8.26
CA ASP A 27 -15.28 -13.23 -9.49
C ASP A 27 -14.40 -13.95 -10.54
N GLY A 28 -13.11 -14.19 -10.23
CA GLY A 28 -12.15 -14.86 -11.10
C GLY A 28 -11.35 -13.91 -12.01
N ARG A 29 -11.73 -12.64 -12.13
CA ARG A 29 -10.94 -11.65 -12.89
C ARG A 29 -9.59 -11.39 -12.24
N THR A 30 -8.56 -11.27 -13.07
CA THR A 30 -7.24 -10.78 -12.67
C THR A 30 -7.12 -9.30 -13.03
N VAL A 31 -6.67 -8.48 -12.09
CA VAL A 31 -6.45 -7.04 -12.29
C VAL A 31 -5.01 -6.67 -11.93
N SER A 32 -4.50 -5.58 -12.48
CA SER A 32 -3.21 -5.04 -12.06
C SER A 32 -3.21 -4.75 -10.56
N PHE A 33 -2.12 -5.14 -9.89
CA PHE A 33 -1.89 -4.81 -8.50
C PHE A 33 -1.75 -3.28 -8.35
N ASP A 34 -2.34 -2.74 -7.29
CA ASP A 34 -2.29 -1.32 -6.97
C ASP A 34 -2.20 -1.15 -5.46
N ARG A 35 -0.98 -0.88 -4.98
CA ARG A 35 -0.67 -0.55 -3.59
C ARG A 35 -1.58 0.53 -3.01
N GLY A 36 -1.98 1.51 -3.83
CA GLY A 36 -2.85 2.61 -3.41
C GLY A 36 -4.20 2.12 -2.90
N ARG A 37 -4.72 1.00 -3.42
CA ARG A 37 -5.96 0.39 -2.93
C ARG A 37 -5.82 -0.21 -1.54
N ILE A 38 -4.67 -0.79 -1.23
CA ILE A 38 -4.37 -1.34 0.11
C ILE A 38 -4.23 -0.18 1.10
N ALA A 39 -3.43 0.83 0.77
CA ALA A 39 -3.27 2.02 1.60
C ALA A 39 -4.61 2.69 1.90
N HIS A 40 -5.47 2.84 0.89
CA HIS A 40 -6.79 3.43 1.08
C HIS A 40 -7.71 2.56 1.96
N ALA A 41 -7.70 1.24 1.80
CA ALA A 41 -8.48 0.33 2.65
C ALA A 41 -8.05 0.42 4.12
N ILE A 42 -6.73 0.41 4.37
CA ILE A 42 -6.16 0.58 5.71
C ILE A 42 -6.53 1.95 6.29
N GLU A 43 -6.44 3.01 5.49
CA GLU A 43 -6.85 4.36 5.90
C GLU A 43 -8.32 4.40 6.32
N MET A 44 -9.22 3.80 5.53
CA MET A 44 -10.65 3.75 5.86
C MET A 44 -10.93 2.97 7.15
N ALA A 45 -10.17 1.90 7.42
CA ALA A 45 -10.25 1.16 8.68
C ALA A 45 -9.80 2.02 9.88
N TYR A 46 -8.65 2.68 9.77
CA TYR A 46 -8.16 3.60 10.81
C TYR A 46 -9.14 4.75 11.06
N ARG A 47 -9.66 5.36 9.99
CA ARG A 47 -10.65 6.45 10.06
C ARG A 47 -11.91 6.03 10.81
N ALA A 48 -12.40 4.81 10.57
CA ALA A 48 -13.56 4.27 11.27
C ALA A 48 -13.30 4.09 12.78
N GLU A 49 -12.08 3.71 13.17
CA GLU A 49 -11.70 3.56 14.57
C GLU A 49 -11.60 4.90 15.32
N ILE A 50 -10.99 5.92 14.70
CA ILE A 50 -10.78 7.23 15.33
C ILE A 50 -11.93 8.22 15.12
N GLY A 51 -12.95 7.85 14.34
CA GLY A 51 -14.12 8.69 14.05
C GLY A 51 -13.84 9.89 13.14
N VAL A 52 -12.83 9.81 12.26
CA VAL A 52 -12.46 10.89 11.32
C VAL A 52 -13.02 10.57 9.92
N PRO A 53 -14.04 11.30 9.43
CA PRO A 53 -14.66 11.00 8.14
C PRO A 53 -13.72 11.37 6.97
N TYR A 54 -13.80 10.63 5.87
CA TYR A 54 -13.13 11.03 4.62
C TYR A 54 -13.88 12.22 3.97
N PRO A 55 -13.19 13.27 3.46
CA PRO A 55 -11.75 13.38 3.21
C PRO A 55 -10.96 14.19 4.27
N ASP A 56 -11.44 14.28 5.51
CA ASP A 56 -10.78 15.12 6.53
C ASP A 56 -9.32 14.70 6.73
N PRO A 57 -8.41 15.64 7.04
CA PRO A 57 -7.00 15.32 7.19
C PRO A 57 -6.78 14.42 8.41
N ILE A 58 -5.95 13.39 8.22
CA ILE A 58 -5.42 12.57 9.32
C ILE A 58 -4.08 13.14 9.79
N ALA A 59 -3.75 12.91 11.07
CA ALA A 59 -2.46 13.33 11.60
C ALA A 59 -1.31 12.63 10.87
N SER A 60 -0.18 13.33 10.65
CA SER A 60 0.97 12.78 9.92
C SER A 60 1.52 11.48 10.54
N GLN A 61 1.39 11.32 11.86
CA GLN A 61 1.74 10.07 12.55
C GLN A 61 0.86 8.89 12.11
N VAL A 62 -0.44 9.12 11.90
CA VAL A 62 -1.39 8.11 11.40
C VAL A 62 -1.06 7.78 9.95
N ALA A 63 -0.80 8.79 9.11
CA ALA A 63 -0.37 8.57 7.73
C ALA A 63 0.93 7.73 7.65
N GLY A 64 1.90 8.00 8.53
CA GLY A 64 3.13 7.19 8.62
C GLY A 64 2.88 5.75 9.04
N ARG A 65 1.93 5.50 9.95
CA ARG A 65 1.50 4.13 10.31
C ARG A 65 0.83 3.42 9.14
N ILE A 66 -0.06 4.10 8.41
CA ILE A 66 -0.71 3.54 7.23
C ILE A 66 0.33 3.13 6.17
N ASP A 67 1.35 3.96 5.90
CA ASP A 67 2.44 3.60 4.99
C ASP A 67 3.21 2.35 5.45
N ALA A 68 3.53 2.30 6.75
CA ALA A 68 4.27 1.19 7.34
C ALA A 68 3.48 -0.14 7.26
N VAL A 69 2.19 -0.12 7.62
CA VAL A 69 1.30 -1.28 7.52
C VAL A 69 1.14 -1.69 6.06
N THR A 70 0.91 -0.74 5.15
CA THR A 70 0.80 -1.01 3.71
C THR A 70 2.06 -1.73 3.21
N ARG A 71 3.23 -1.23 3.58
CA ARG A 71 4.51 -1.85 3.18
C ARG A 71 4.67 -3.26 3.74
N ALA A 72 4.29 -3.47 5.00
CA ALA A 72 4.36 -4.79 5.62
C ALA A 72 3.46 -5.79 4.91
N VAL A 73 2.21 -5.39 4.57
CA VAL A 73 1.29 -6.21 3.77
C VAL A 73 1.94 -6.59 2.44
N VAL A 74 2.44 -5.62 1.66
CA VAL A 74 3.02 -5.92 0.34
C VAL A 74 4.28 -6.78 0.43
N GLN A 75 5.07 -6.65 1.49
CA GLN A 75 6.24 -7.51 1.71
C GLN A 75 5.86 -8.94 2.12
N SER A 76 4.70 -9.13 2.75
CA SER A 76 4.16 -10.45 3.11
C SER A 76 3.48 -11.16 1.94
N LEU A 77 3.05 -10.43 0.91
CA LEU A 77 2.40 -11.04 -0.26
C LEU A 77 3.39 -11.89 -1.07
N PRO A 78 2.94 -13.03 -1.62
CA PRO A 78 3.78 -13.83 -2.49
C PRO A 78 4.16 -13.03 -3.73
N SER A 79 5.46 -13.06 -4.08
CA SER A 79 5.96 -12.50 -5.35
C SER A 79 5.20 -13.13 -6.52
N SER A 80 4.40 -12.35 -7.24
CA SER A 80 3.69 -12.82 -8.43
C SER A 80 4.59 -12.64 -9.66
N THR A 81 5.56 -13.53 -9.80
CA THR A 81 6.36 -13.62 -11.03
C THR A 81 5.44 -13.91 -12.23
N ALA A 82 5.88 -13.61 -13.46
CA ALA A 82 5.09 -13.85 -14.67
C ALA A 82 4.55 -15.30 -14.82
N ASP A 83 5.19 -16.27 -14.16
CA ASP A 83 4.83 -17.70 -14.14
C ASP A 83 4.15 -18.16 -12.82
N GLY A 84 3.98 -17.27 -11.83
CA GLY A 84 3.37 -17.57 -10.52
C GLY A 84 1.86 -17.31 -10.48
N ASP A 85 1.14 -17.98 -9.56
CA ASP A 85 -0.28 -17.67 -9.32
C ASP A 85 -0.37 -16.28 -8.66
N PRO A 86 -1.22 -15.37 -9.17
CA PRO A 86 -1.40 -14.04 -8.58
C PRO A 86 -2.02 -14.14 -7.19
N ALA A 87 -1.61 -13.25 -6.28
CA ALA A 87 -2.25 -13.13 -4.98
C ALA A 87 -3.76 -12.89 -5.13
N THR A 88 -4.56 -13.56 -4.32
CA THR A 88 -6.01 -13.36 -4.26
C THR A 88 -6.37 -12.15 -3.41
N VAL A 89 -7.56 -11.59 -3.64
CA VAL A 89 -8.09 -10.52 -2.78
C VAL A 89 -8.23 -10.99 -1.33
N GLU A 90 -8.57 -12.26 -1.12
CA GLU A 90 -8.70 -12.87 0.21
C GLU A 90 -7.37 -12.89 0.95
N GLU A 91 -6.29 -13.32 0.31
CA GLU A 91 -4.95 -13.32 0.91
C GLU A 91 -4.49 -11.92 1.31
N ILE A 92 -4.82 -10.91 0.50
CA ILE A 92 -4.54 -9.51 0.82
C ILE A 92 -5.37 -9.05 2.02
N GLN A 93 -6.65 -9.39 2.08
CA GLN A 93 -7.53 -9.03 3.19
C GLN A 93 -7.07 -9.67 4.50
N ASP A 94 -6.79 -10.96 4.48
CA ASP A 94 -6.30 -11.71 5.64
C ASP A 94 -5.00 -11.12 6.18
N GLU A 95 -4.08 -10.71 5.29
CA GLU A 95 -2.82 -10.09 5.71
C GLU A 95 -3.02 -8.66 6.24
N VAL A 96 -3.91 -7.86 5.64
CA VAL A 96 -4.27 -6.55 6.19
C VAL A 96 -4.86 -6.70 7.59
N GLU A 97 -5.79 -7.63 7.79
CA GLU A 97 -6.40 -7.90 9.09
C GLU A 97 -5.35 -8.35 10.12
N ARG A 98 -4.44 -9.26 9.73
CA ARG A 98 -3.31 -9.70 10.58
C ARG A 98 -2.46 -8.52 11.04
N GLN A 99 -2.11 -7.62 10.13
CA GLN A 99 -1.24 -6.46 10.44
C GLN A 99 -1.95 -5.39 11.26
N LEU A 100 -3.29 -5.31 11.21
CA LEU A 100 -4.07 -4.38 12.03
C LEU A 100 -4.35 -4.90 13.44
N MET A 101 -4.31 -6.22 13.66
CA MET A 101 -4.51 -6.84 14.98
C MET A 101 -3.20 -7.10 15.76
N ALA A 102 -2.05 -6.99 15.11
CA ALA A 102 -0.73 -7.22 15.70
C ALA A 102 -0.22 -6.01 16.52
#